data_AF-A0A117MGI5-F1
#
_entry.id   AF-A0A117MGI5-F1
#
_cell.length_a   1.000
_cell.length_b   1.000
_cell.length_c   1.000
_cell.angle_alpha   90.00
_cell.angle_beta   90.00
_cell.angle_gamma   90.00
#
_symmetry.space_group_name_H-M   'P 1'
#
loop_
_entity.id
_entity.type
_entity.pdbx_description
1 polymer ?
#
loop_
_entity_poly.entity_id
_entity_poly.type
_entity_poly.pdbx_seq_one_letter_code
_entity_poly.pdbx_strand_id
1 'polypeptide(L)'
;IDQAAEDEKEFDRLLIKLKQELESGNRDSEHQKLYEKYFMIKTTPVRGTKAQVREEVVAKIRRYYGFFALITNETMDAVTALELYRNKDVVEKAFGNVKERLNMRRTLVSSEQSLDGKLFVMFVALIYLSHIKKRMQVAGLLKEYTLPGLLDKLDVIECFEQPGRSLRVGEMVEKQEELYHALGVKPPASL
;
A
#
# COMPACT_ATOMS: atom_id res chain seq x y z
N ILE A 1 0.93 -7.33 4.96
CA ILE A 1 0.51 -7.34 6.38
C ILE A 1 -0.98 -7.65 6.46
N ASP A 2 -1.79 -7.03 5.62
CA ASP A 2 -3.24 -7.25 5.58
C ASP A 2 -3.66 -8.71 5.31
N GLN A 3 -2.95 -9.42 4.42
CA GLN A 3 -3.29 -10.81 4.09
C GLN A 3 -3.26 -11.76 5.30
N ALA A 4 -2.26 -11.65 6.19
CA ALA A 4 -2.17 -12.54 7.34
C ALA A 4 -3.32 -12.31 8.34
N ALA A 5 -3.76 -11.05 8.49
CA ALA A 5 -4.90 -10.69 9.31
C ALA A 5 -6.24 -11.11 8.65
N GLU A 6 -6.30 -11.08 7.32
CA GLU A 6 -7.43 -11.61 6.53
C GLU A 6 -7.54 -13.13 6.73
N ASP A 7 -6.44 -13.86 6.52
CA ASP A 7 -6.36 -15.32 6.67
C ASP A 7 -6.74 -15.77 8.09
N GLU A 8 -6.31 -15.03 9.12
CA GLU A 8 -6.70 -15.29 10.51
C GLU A 8 -8.20 -15.07 10.74
N LYS A 9 -8.77 -13.98 10.21
CA LYS A 9 -10.22 -13.70 10.32
C LYS A 9 -11.05 -14.74 9.58
N GLU A 10 -10.64 -15.16 8.39
CA GLU A 10 -11.34 -16.19 7.62
C GLU A 10 -11.30 -17.54 8.35
N PHE A 11 -10.15 -17.91 8.90
CA PHE A 11 -10.01 -19.13 9.66
C PHE A 11 -10.86 -19.12 10.95
N ASP A 12 -10.92 -17.99 11.65
CA ASP A 12 -11.77 -17.84 12.84
C ASP A 12 -13.26 -17.93 12.51
N ARG A 13 -13.69 -17.31 11.41
CA ARG A 13 -15.07 -17.46 10.90
C ARG A 13 -15.39 -18.92 10.57
N LEU A 14 -14.45 -19.63 9.94
CA LEU A 14 -14.61 -21.05 9.63
C LEU A 14 -14.77 -21.88 10.91
N LEU A 15 -13.92 -21.68 11.92
CA LEU A 15 -14.02 -22.41 13.19
C LEU A 15 -15.35 -22.13 13.91
N ILE A 16 -15.83 -20.89 13.89
CA ILE A 16 -17.13 -20.54 14.48
C ILE A 16 -18.27 -21.27 13.74
N LYS A 17 -18.25 -21.26 12.41
CA LYS A 17 -19.24 -21.95 11.58
C LYS A 17 -19.27 -23.45 11.87
N LEU A 18 -18.11 -24.11 11.84
CA LEU A 18 -18.00 -25.55 12.12
C LEU A 18 -18.45 -25.91 13.54
N LYS A 19 -18.16 -25.06 14.52
CA LYS A 19 -18.62 -25.26 15.90
C LYS A 19 -20.15 -25.19 15.99
N GLN A 20 -20.77 -24.22 15.32
CA GLN A 20 -22.22 -24.07 15.30
C GLN A 20 -22.90 -25.28 14.63
N GLU A 21 -22.36 -25.78 13.52
CA GLU A 21 -22.86 -27.00 12.85
C GLU A 21 -22.81 -28.22 13.77
N LEU A 22 -21.70 -28.39 14.51
CA LEU A 22 -21.52 -29.49 15.45
C LEU A 22 -22.46 -29.41 16.67
N GLU A 23 -22.65 -28.21 17.23
CA GLU A 23 -23.48 -27.98 18.42
C GLU A 23 -24.99 -27.94 18.10
N SER A 24 -25.38 -27.50 16.90
CA SER A 24 -26.77 -27.51 16.41
C SER A 24 -27.23 -28.87 15.86
N GLY A 25 -26.29 -29.79 15.60
CA GLY A 25 -26.59 -31.11 15.02
C GLY A 25 -26.73 -31.13 13.50
N ASN A 26 -26.60 -29.98 12.83
CA ASN A 26 -26.64 -29.84 11.38
C ASN A 26 -25.26 -30.12 10.75
N ARG A 27 -24.78 -31.36 10.89
CA ARG A 27 -23.47 -31.75 10.37
C ARG A 27 -23.49 -31.87 8.85
N ASP A 28 -22.49 -31.27 8.21
CA ASP A 28 -22.25 -31.43 6.79
C ASP A 28 -21.24 -32.56 6.55
N SER A 29 -21.53 -33.43 5.58
CA SER A 29 -20.63 -34.53 5.19
C SER A 29 -19.34 -34.03 4.56
N GLU A 30 -19.37 -32.86 3.89
CA GLU A 30 -18.17 -32.25 3.29
C GLU A 30 -17.20 -31.72 4.37
N HIS A 31 -17.73 -31.32 5.53
CA HIS A 31 -16.95 -30.77 6.64
C HIS A 31 -16.40 -31.84 7.60
N GLN A 32 -16.70 -33.12 7.40
CA GLN A 32 -16.35 -34.21 8.30
C GLN A 32 -14.83 -34.24 8.65
N LYS A 33 -13.97 -34.07 7.63
CA LYS A 33 -12.51 -34.03 7.83
C LYS A 33 -12.05 -32.82 8.66
N LEU A 34 -12.77 -31.69 8.57
CA LEU A 34 -12.46 -30.48 9.32
C LEU A 34 -12.89 -30.61 10.78
N TYR A 35 -14.04 -31.24 11.04
CA TYR A 35 -14.49 -31.54 12.39
C TYR A 35 -13.47 -32.41 13.14
N GLU A 36 -13.01 -33.49 12.50
CA GLU A 36 -12.02 -34.42 13.08
C GLU A 36 -10.66 -33.75 13.33
N LYS A 37 -10.28 -32.81 12.46
CA LYS A 37 -9.02 -32.08 12.55
C LYS A 37 -9.01 -31.02 13.64
N TYR A 38 -10.07 -30.22 13.75
CA TYR A 38 -10.09 -29.02 14.59
C TYR A 38 -10.83 -29.17 15.91
N PHE A 39 -11.67 -30.20 16.09
CA PHE A 39 -12.52 -30.32 17.27
C PHE A 39 -12.34 -31.64 18.02
N MET A 40 -12.53 -31.57 19.34
CA MET A 40 -12.81 -32.69 20.22
C MET A 40 -14.32 -32.69 20.48
N ILE A 41 -15.00 -33.70 19.97
CA ILE A 41 -16.45 -33.82 20.05
C ILE A 41 -16.81 -34.71 21.24
N LYS A 42 -17.63 -34.20 22.16
CA LYS A 42 -18.21 -34.98 23.26
C LYS A 42 -19.72 -34.96 23.12
N THR A 43 -20.32 -36.13 22.89
CA THR A 43 -21.78 -36.29 22.83
C THR A 43 -22.28 -36.86 24.15
N THR A 44 -23.27 -36.21 24.75
CA THR A 44 -23.94 -36.73 25.95
C THR A 44 -25.44 -36.88 25.69
N PRO A 45 -26.10 -37.93 26.23
CA PRO A 45 -27.51 -38.20 25.95
C PRO A 45 -28.46 -37.07 26.34
N VAL A 46 -28.09 -36.25 27.34
CA VAL A 46 -28.96 -35.23 27.94
C VAL A 46 -28.61 -33.80 27.51
N ARG A 47 -27.33 -33.50 27.21
CA ARG A 47 -26.87 -32.13 26.91
C ARG A 47 -26.45 -31.92 25.45
N GLY A 48 -26.69 -32.90 24.58
CA GLY A 48 -26.35 -32.84 23.17
C GLY A 48 -24.85 -32.98 22.89
N THR A 49 -24.43 -32.53 21.70
CA THR A 49 -23.05 -32.55 21.23
C THR A 49 -22.35 -31.25 21.63
N LYS A 50 -21.21 -31.33 22.33
CA LYS A 50 -20.31 -30.20 22.57
C LYS A 50 -19.01 -30.36 21.78
N ALA A 51 -18.57 -29.29 21.14
CA ALA A 51 -17.32 -29.26 20.38
C ALA A 51 -16.31 -28.31 21.05
N GLN A 52 -15.18 -28.85 21.49
CA GLN A 52 -14.04 -28.06 21.98
C GLN A 52 -12.98 -27.97 20.88
N VAL A 53 -12.43 -26.78 20.67
CA VAL A 53 -11.37 -26.57 19.67
C VAL A 53 -10.08 -27.23 20.16
N ARG A 54 -9.35 -27.88 19.25
CA ARG A 54 -7.98 -28.37 19.49
C ARG A 54 -6.99 -27.23 19.33
N GLU A 55 -6.76 -26.50 20.42
CA GLU A 55 -5.91 -25.31 20.42
C GLU A 55 -4.49 -25.58 19.88
N GLU A 56 -3.90 -26.74 20.17
CA GLU A 56 -2.57 -27.10 19.67
C GLU A 56 -2.50 -27.20 18.14
N VAL A 57 -3.56 -27.69 17.50
CA VAL A 57 -3.64 -27.82 16.03
C VAL A 57 -3.82 -26.45 15.40
N VAL A 58 -4.66 -25.62 16.00
CA VAL A 58 -4.90 -24.23 15.58
C VAL A 58 -3.61 -23.41 15.70
N ALA A 59 -2.91 -23.51 16.83
CA ALA A 59 -1.65 -22.81 17.07
C ALA A 59 -0.56 -23.20 16.05
N LYS A 60 -0.46 -24.50 15.71
CA LYS A 60 0.50 -24.97 14.68
C LYS A 60 0.23 -24.40 13.30
N ILE A 61 -1.03 -24.17 12.94
CA ILE A 61 -1.40 -23.59 11.63
C ILE A 61 -1.12 -22.09 11.64
N ARG A 62 -1.55 -21.39 12.70
CA ARG A 62 -1.31 -19.95 12.88
C ARG A 62 0.18 -19.61 12.94
N ARG A 63 1.04 -20.54 13.37
CA ARG A 63 2.50 -20.36 13.41
C ARG A 63 3.10 -19.87 12.09
N TYR A 64 2.51 -20.25 10.96
CA TYR A 64 3.03 -19.88 9.65
C TYR A 64 2.32 -18.68 9.02
N TYR A 65 1.32 -18.10 9.68
CA TYR A 65 0.68 -16.90 9.18
C TYR A 65 1.66 -15.73 9.17
N GLY A 66 1.66 -14.97 8.07
CA GLY A 66 2.60 -13.87 7.84
C GLY A 66 3.97 -14.30 7.33
N PHE A 67 4.27 -15.60 7.23
CA PHE A 67 5.44 -16.08 6.51
C PHE A 67 5.14 -16.17 5.02
N PHE A 68 6.13 -15.86 4.19
CA PHE A 68 6.08 -16.00 2.74
C PHE A 68 7.37 -16.64 2.25
N ALA A 69 7.31 -17.32 1.11
CA ALA A 69 8.46 -17.90 0.45
C ALA A 69 8.73 -17.13 -0.86
N LEU A 70 10.00 -16.84 -1.12
CA LEU A 70 10.45 -16.29 -2.40
C LEU A 70 11.00 -17.43 -3.25
N ILE A 71 10.51 -17.53 -4.49
CA ILE A 71 10.99 -18.49 -5.48
C ILE A 71 11.60 -17.69 -6.60
N THR A 72 12.83 -18.03 -6.99
CA THR A 72 13.57 -17.37 -8.05
C THR A 72 14.17 -18.42 -8.99
N ASN A 73 14.31 -18.06 -10.27
CA ASN A 73 15.00 -18.83 -11.29
C ASN A 73 16.52 -18.56 -11.31
N GLU A 74 17.00 -17.61 -10.52
CA GLU A 74 18.40 -17.19 -10.47
C GLU A 74 19.08 -17.60 -9.16
N THR A 75 20.38 -17.92 -9.20
CA THR A 75 21.17 -18.22 -8.01
C THR A 75 21.62 -16.93 -7.33
N MET A 76 21.09 -16.65 -6.14
CA MET A 76 21.47 -15.50 -5.30
C MET A 76 21.31 -15.83 -3.82
N ASP A 77 21.92 -15.02 -2.95
CA ASP A 77 21.72 -15.16 -1.50
C ASP A 77 20.34 -14.65 -1.07
N ALA A 78 19.90 -15.07 0.11
CA ALA A 78 18.57 -14.78 0.63
C ALA A 78 18.33 -13.28 0.88
N VAL A 79 19.36 -12.51 1.22
CA VAL A 79 19.23 -11.07 1.47
C VAL A 79 19.00 -10.34 0.15
N THR A 80 19.80 -10.66 -0.87
CA THR A 80 19.66 -10.11 -2.22
C THR A 80 18.29 -10.44 -2.82
N ALA A 81 17.82 -11.69 -2.70
CA ALA A 81 16.49 -12.08 -3.16
C ALA A 81 15.37 -11.26 -2.47
N LEU A 82 15.51 -11.03 -1.17
CA LEU A 82 14.57 -10.23 -0.39
C LEU A 82 14.60 -8.74 -0.79
N GLU A 83 15.77 -8.18 -1.04
CA GLU A 83 15.92 -6.79 -1.51
C GLU A 83 15.30 -6.60 -2.90
N LEU A 84 15.56 -7.51 -3.84
CA LEU A 84 14.92 -7.51 -5.16
C LEU A 84 13.40 -7.60 -5.07
N TYR A 85 12.89 -8.51 -4.21
CA TYR A 85 11.46 -8.60 -3.97
C TYR A 85 10.90 -7.31 -3.35
N ARG A 86 11.60 -6.68 -2.42
CA ARG A 86 11.18 -5.39 -1.83
C ARG A 86 11.23 -4.26 -2.85
N ASN A 87 12.11 -4.30 -3.84
CA ASN A 87 12.11 -3.34 -4.94
C ASN A 87 10.82 -3.42 -5.77
N LYS A 88 10.13 -4.58 -5.78
CA LYS A 88 8.77 -4.68 -6.33
C LYS A 88 7.78 -3.74 -5.62
N ASP A 89 7.86 -3.58 -4.30
CA ASP A 89 7.01 -2.64 -3.55
C ASP A 89 7.30 -1.19 -3.94
N VAL A 90 8.54 -0.85 -4.33
CA VAL A 90 8.87 0.47 -4.90
C VAL A 90 8.13 0.69 -6.22
N VAL A 91 8.09 -0.34 -7.08
CA VAL A 91 7.34 -0.31 -8.34
C VAL A 91 5.83 -0.23 -8.09
N GLU A 92 5.27 -1.02 -7.16
CA GLU A 92 3.85 -0.96 -6.80
C GLU A 92 3.47 0.41 -6.25
N LYS A 93 4.32 1.02 -5.41
CA LYS A 93 4.14 2.41 -4.94
C LYS A 93 4.23 3.41 -6.09
N ALA A 94 5.11 3.22 -7.06
CA ALA A 94 5.18 4.07 -8.24
C ALA A 94 3.91 3.98 -9.08
N PHE A 95 3.38 2.76 -9.33
CA PHE A 95 2.09 2.56 -9.99
C PHE A 95 0.92 3.15 -9.19
N GLY A 96 0.95 3.06 -7.87
CA GLY A 96 0.00 3.74 -6.99
C GLY A 96 0.06 5.26 -7.16
N ASN A 97 1.26 5.85 -7.24
CA ASN A 97 1.41 7.27 -7.52
C ASN A 97 0.89 7.64 -8.92
N VAL A 98 1.11 6.81 -9.94
CA VAL A 98 0.55 7.05 -11.27
C VAL A 98 -0.98 7.08 -11.23
N LYS A 99 -1.59 6.06 -10.62
CA LYS A 99 -3.05 5.95 -10.56
C LYS A 99 -3.69 7.06 -9.73
N GLU A 100 -3.19 7.26 -8.51
CA GLU A 100 -3.82 8.15 -7.52
C GLU A 100 -3.32 9.59 -7.62
N ARG A 101 -2.00 9.81 -7.72
CA ARG A 101 -1.42 11.16 -7.67
C ARG A 101 -1.38 11.82 -9.03
N LEU A 102 -1.17 11.05 -10.09
CA LEU A 102 -1.13 11.54 -11.47
C LEU A 102 -2.45 11.28 -12.21
N ASN A 103 -3.50 10.92 -11.48
CA ASN A 103 -4.87 10.76 -11.99
C ASN A 103 -4.97 9.82 -13.22
N MET A 104 -4.19 8.74 -13.24
CA MET A 104 -4.25 7.72 -14.31
C MET A 104 -5.24 6.60 -14.07
N ARG A 105 -6.16 6.74 -13.10
CA ARG A 105 -7.30 5.80 -12.97
C ARG A 105 -8.13 5.71 -14.25
N ARG A 106 -8.20 6.79 -15.05
CA ARG A 106 -8.80 6.82 -16.38
C ARG A 106 -7.86 7.49 -17.36
N THR A 107 -7.64 6.85 -18.51
CA THR A 107 -6.72 7.36 -19.55
C THR A 107 -7.20 8.68 -20.14
N LEU A 108 -8.52 8.83 -20.34
CA LEU A 108 -9.18 10.03 -20.88
C LEU A 108 -8.55 10.52 -22.21
N VAL A 109 -8.09 9.59 -23.03
CA VAL A 109 -7.53 9.85 -24.37
C VAL A 109 -8.19 8.93 -25.38
N SER A 110 -8.34 9.41 -26.61
CA SER A 110 -9.09 8.73 -27.68
C SER A 110 -8.22 7.98 -28.69
N SER A 111 -6.89 8.04 -28.57
CA SER A 111 -5.96 7.31 -29.43
C SER A 111 -4.79 6.72 -28.66
N GLU A 112 -4.21 5.65 -29.19
CA GLU A 112 -3.01 5.00 -28.66
C GLU A 112 -1.81 5.96 -28.62
N GLN A 113 -1.61 6.74 -29.69
CA GLN A 113 -0.56 7.77 -29.72
C GLN A 113 -0.72 8.81 -28.60
N SER A 114 -1.95 9.21 -28.29
CA SER A 114 -2.21 10.14 -27.18
C SER A 114 -1.97 9.48 -25.82
N LEU A 115 -2.21 8.18 -25.71
CA LEU A 115 -1.88 7.40 -24.51
C LEU A 115 -0.38 7.32 -24.29
N ASP A 116 0.40 7.03 -25.32
CA ASP A 116 1.87 6.99 -25.24
C ASP A 116 2.44 8.35 -24.81
N GLY A 117 1.95 9.44 -25.42
CA GLY A 117 2.34 10.79 -25.03
C GLY A 117 2.00 11.08 -23.57
N LYS A 118 0.82 10.65 -23.11
CA LYS A 118 0.41 10.81 -21.71
C LYS A 118 1.30 10.00 -20.77
N LEU A 119 1.59 8.73 -21.09
CA LEU A 119 2.47 7.87 -20.30
C LEU A 119 3.87 8.47 -20.18
N PHE A 120 4.40 9.05 -21.26
CA PHE A 120 5.69 9.74 -21.24
C PHE A 120 5.69 10.94 -20.28
N VAL A 121 4.67 11.80 -20.34
CA VAL A 121 4.55 12.93 -19.41
C VAL A 121 4.42 12.45 -17.96
N MET A 122 3.66 11.38 -17.71
CA MET A 122 3.52 10.79 -16.38
C MET A 122 4.84 10.23 -15.86
N PHE A 123 5.64 9.61 -16.72
CA PHE A 123 6.98 9.13 -16.36
C PHE A 123 7.88 10.29 -15.92
N VAL A 124 7.88 11.39 -16.67
CA VAL A 124 8.64 12.61 -16.30
C VAL A 124 8.12 13.19 -14.96
N ALA A 125 6.81 13.25 -14.76
CA ALA A 125 6.22 13.71 -13.50
C ALA A 125 6.62 12.83 -12.31
N LEU A 126 6.72 11.51 -12.48
CA LEU A 126 7.23 10.60 -11.44
C LEU A 126 8.68 10.89 -11.06
N ILE A 127 9.54 11.25 -12.02
CA ILE A 127 10.93 11.63 -11.73
C ILE A 127 10.95 12.84 -10.79
N TYR A 128 10.16 13.87 -11.09
CA TYR A 128 10.03 15.05 -10.23
C TYR A 128 9.49 14.71 -8.85
N LEU A 129 8.39 13.94 -8.77
CA LEU A 129 7.80 13.53 -7.48
C LEU A 129 8.80 12.71 -6.64
N SER A 130 9.56 11.82 -7.28
CA SER A 130 10.61 11.03 -6.62
C SER A 130 11.72 11.93 -6.08
N HIS A 131 12.18 12.90 -6.88
CA HIS A 131 13.20 13.86 -6.47
C HIS A 131 12.73 14.72 -5.28
N ILE A 132 11.55 15.31 -5.37
CA ILE A 132 10.97 16.15 -4.31
C ILE A 132 10.81 15.33 -3.03
N LYS A 133 10.24 14.12 -3.12
CA LYS A 133 10.09 13.24 -1.96
C LYS A 133 11.44 12.89 -1.32
N LYS A 134 12.47 12.60 -2.13
CA LYS A 134 13.83 12.36 -1.64
C LYS A 134 14.38 13.59 -0.90
N ARG A 135 14.20 14.80 -1.44
CA ARG A 135 14.61 16.04 -0.80
C ARG A 135 13.88 16.28 0.53
N MET A 136 12.56 16.09 0.55
CA MET A 136 11.76 16.17 1.78
C MET A 136 12.27 15.19 2.85
N GLN A 137 12.67 13.98 2.47
CA GLN A 137 13.21 13.01 3.41
C GLN A 137 14.57 13.44 3.99
N VAL A 138 15.47 13.92 3.13
CA VAL A 138 16.81 14.41 3.54
C VAL A 138 16.70 15.65 4.44
N ALA A 139 15.79 16.58 4.12
CA ALA A 139 15.56 17.79 4.89
C ALA A 139 14.65 17.57 6.12
N GLY A 140 14.15 16.35 6.37
CA GLY A 140 13.28 16.04 7.50
C GLY A 140 11.85 16.60 7.41
N LEU A 141 11.45 17.14 6.26
CA LEU A 141 10.15 17.80 6.04
C LEU A 141 8.95 16.84 6.14
N LEU A 142 9.16 15.54 6.01
CA LEU A 142 8.07 14.54 6.10
C LEU A 142 7.38 14.50 7.48
N LYS A 143 7.97 15.12 8.50
CA LYS A 143 7.37 15.26 9.84
C LYS A 143 6.29 16.34 9.89
N GLU A 144 6.41 17.35 9.04
CA GLU A 144 5.57 18.55 9.07
C GLU A 144 4.66 18.64 7.84
N TYR A 145 5.12 18.10 6.72
CA TYR A 145 4.43 18.18 5.43
C TYR A 145 4.23 16.81 4.80
N THR A 146 3.02 16.59 4.29
CA THR A 146 2.79 15.59 3.26
C THR A 146 3.24 16.14 1.91
N LEU A 147 3.57 15.28 0.94
CA LEU A 147 3.98 15.75 -0.40
C LEU A 147 2.91 16.63 -1.06
N PRO A 148 1.60 16.29 -1.05
CA PRO A 148 0.56 17.20 -1.55
C PRO A 148 0.52 18.51 -0.78
N GLY A 149 0.52 18.46 0.56
CA GLY A 149 0.47 19.68 1.38
C GLY A 149 1.66 20.61 1.17
N LEU A 150 2.85 20.07 0.86
CA LEU A 150 4.00 20.88 0.46
C LEU A 150 3.78 21.53 -0.90
N LEU A 151 3.30 20.78 -1.90
CA LEU A 151 3.02 21.31 -3.23
C LEU A 151 1.92 22.38 -3.19
N ASP A 152 0.86 22.16 -2.43
CA ASP A 152 -0.23 23.13 -2.22
C ASP A 152 0.31 24.45 -1.63
N LYS A 153 1.33 24.39 -0.77
CA LYS A 153 1.97 25.61 -0.21
C LYS A 153 2.75 26.41 -1.25
N LEU A 154 3.32 25.72 -2.24
CA LEU A 154 4.04 26.35 -3.35
C LEU A 154 3.10 26.80 -4.48
N ASP A 155 1.95 26.13 -4.66
CA ASP A 155 0.96 26.42 -5.70
C ASP A 155 0.26 27.78 -5.51
N VAL A 156 0.26 28.31 -4.29
CA VAL A 156 -0.28 29.65 -3.98
C VAL A 156 0.61 30.79 -4.51
N ILE A 157 1.85 30.51 -4.91
CA ILE A 157 2.77 31.55 -5.38
C ILE A 157 2.31 32.04 -6.76
N GLU A 158 1.82 33.27 -6.81
CA GLU A 158 1.32 33.88 -8.05
C GLU A 158 2.46 34.18 -9.04
N CYS A 159 2.20 33.97 -10.33
CA CYS A 159 3.12 34.30 -11.40
C CYS A 159 2.42 35.18 -12.45
N PHE A 160 3.05 36.30 -12.80
CA PHE A 160 2.53 37.28 -13.75
C PHE A 160 3.32 37.22 -15.05
N GLU A 161 2.64 36.87 -16.13
CA GLU A 161 3.18 36.90 -17.49
C GLU A 161 2.63 38.11 -18.25
N GLN A 162 3.51 38.89 -18.88
CA GLN A 162 3.14 39.99 -19.76
C GLN A 162 3.78 39.78 -21.14
N PRO A 163 3.04 39.99 -22.25
CA PRO A 163 3.59 39.85 -23.58
C PRO A 163 4.88 40.66 -23.76
N GLY A 164 5.97 39.99 -24.15
CA GLY A 164 7.27 40.62 -24.36
C GLY A 164 8.10 40.90 -23.09
N ARG A 165 7.67 40.45 -21.91
CA ARG A 165 8.44 40.54 -20.65
C ARG A 165 8.67 39.17 -20.04
N SER A 166 9.73 39.04 -19.23
CA SER A 166 10.00 37.84 -18.47
C SER A 166 8.92 37.60 -17.40
N LEU A 167 8.64 36.34 -17.10
CA LEU A 167 7.77 35.91 -16.00
C LEU A 167 8.20 36.60 -14.69
N ARG A 168 7.24 37.17 -13.96
CA ARG A 168 7.48 37.80 -12.66
C ARG A 168 6.76 37.00 -11.59
N VAL A 169 7.48 36.63 -10.54
CA VAL A 169 6.89 35.91 -9.40
C VAL A 169 6.39 36.94 -8.39
N GLY A 170 5.18 36.74 -7.87
CA GLY A 170 4.60 37.56 -6.81
C GLY A 170 5.38 37.45 -5.50
N GLU A 171 4.92 38.18 -4.48
CA GLU A 171 5.54 38.15 -3.16
C GLU A 171 5.49 36.75 -2.55
N MET A 172 6.62 36.29 -2.03
CA MET A 172 6.74 34.99 -1.36
C MET A 172 6.85 35.18 0.15
N VAL A 173 6.19 34.30 0.89
CA VAL A 173 6.33 34.27 2.35
C VAL A 173 7.64 33.56 2.71
N GLU A 174 8.29 33.95 3.81
CA GLU A 174 9.54 33.34 4.31
C GLU A 174 9.49 31.81 4.35
N LYS A 175 8.37 31.23 4.81
CA LYS A 175 8.17 29.76 4.82
C LYS A 175 8.22 29.12 3.43
N GLN A 176 7.79 29.82 2.38
CA GLN A 176 7.88 29.32 1.02
C GLN A 176 9.33 29.35 0.52
N GLU A 177 10.08 30.41 0.82
CA GLU A 177 11.51 30.49 0.51
C GLU A 177 12.32 29.38 1.20
N GLU A 178 12.04 29.15 2.49
CA GLU A 178 12.62 28.04 3.26
C GLU A 178 12.34 26.69 2.59
N LEU A 179 11.13 26.46 2.07
CA LEU A 179 10.80 25.24 1.35
C LEU A 179 11.61 25.09 0.05
N TYR A 180 11.82 26.15 -0.72
CA TYR A 180 12.71 26.10 -1.90
C TYR A 180 14.13 25.69 -1.48
N HIS A 181 14.67 26.31 -0.45
CA HIS A 181 16.00 25.98 0.07
C HIS A 181 16.09 24.55 0.61
N ALA A 182 15.07 24.06 1.30
CA ALA A 182 15.02 22.69 1.80
C ALA A 182 14.88 21.65 0.67
N LEU A 183 14.19 22.01 -0.43
CA LEU A 183 14.21 21.25 -1.68
C LEU A 183 15.53 21.42 -2.46
N GLY A 184 16.40 22.32 -2.01
CA GLY A 184 17.69 22.70 -2.57
C GLY A 184 17.59 23.22 -3.99
N VAL A 185 16.57 24.06 -4.19
CA VAL A 185 16.37 24.90 -5.37
C VAL A 185 16.47 26.35 -4.88
N LYS A 186 17.05 27.24 -5.69
CA LYS A 186 17.10 28.66 -5.34
C LYS A 186 15.67 29.26 -5.49
N PRO A 187 15.16 30.02 -4.51
CA PRO A 187 13.90 30.72 -4.67
C PRO A 187 13.95 31.63 -5.90
N PRO A 188 12.87 31.74 -6.68
CA PRO A 188 12.80 32.69 -7.78
C PRO A 188 12.86 34.12 -7.24
N ALA A 189 13.30 35.06 -8.07
CA ALA A 189 13.26 36.47 -7.72
C ALA A 189 11.78 36.93 -7.67
N SER A 190 11.28 37.18 -6.46
CA SER A 190 9.96 37.78 -6.24
C SER A 190 10.01 39.29 -6.47
N LEU A 191 8.85 39.86 -6.82
CA LEU A 191 8.62 41.30 -6.96
C LEU A 191 8.68 42.06 -5.65
#